data_AF-A0A4Y8K895-F1
#
_entry.id   AF-A0A4Y8K895-F1
#
_cell.length_a   1.000
_cell.length_b   1.000
_cell.length_c   1.000
_cell.angle_alpha   90.00
_cell.angle_beta   90.00
_cell.angle_gamma   90.00
#
_symmetry.space_group_name_H-M   'P 1'
#
loop_
_entity.id
_entity.type
_entity.pdbx_description
1 polymer ?
#
loop_
_entity_poly.entity_id
_entity_poly.type
_entity_poly.pdbx_seq_one_letter_code
_entity_poly.pdbx_strand_id
1 'polypeptide(L)' 'MCHAVQATEADHFPDSKRELIEQGLDSNDPERGRGLCHTCHSQATANDPTQRGGWNARE' A
#
# COMPACT_ATOMS: atom_id res chain seq x y z
N MET A 1 6.23 10.76 0.23
CA MET A 1 6.15 11.05 -1.22
C MET A 1 7.39 11.80 -1.66
N CYS A 2 7.87 11.59 -2.90
CA CYS A 2 9.00 12.36 -3.45
C CYS A 2 8.58 13.66 -4.15
N HIS A 3 7.32 13.80 -4.59
CA HIS A 3 6.78 14.96 -5.34
C HIS A 3 7.52 15.31 -6.66
N ALA A 4 8.47 14.48 -7.10
CA ALA A 4 9.31 14.73 -8.28
C ALA A 4 8.75 14.15 -9.58
N VAL A 5 7.87 13.14 -9.47
CA VAL A 5 7.27 12.41 -10.59
C VAL A 5 5.79 12.17 -10.31
N GLN A 6 4.99 12.00 -11.37
CA GLN A 6 3.57 11.74 -11.26
C GLN A 6 3.30 10.43 -10.51
N ALA A 7 2.24 10.42 -9.70
CA ALA A 7 1.72 9.21 -9.11
C ALA A 7 1.02 8.34 -10.17
N THR A 8 1.41 7.08 -10.26
CA THR A 8 0.91 6.11 -11.24
C THR A 8 0.38 4.83 -10.59
N GLU A 9 0.65 4.63 -9.31
CA GLU A 9 0.27 3.44 -8.55
C GLU A 9 -0.56 3.85 -7.33
N ALA A 10 -1.66 3.13 -7.11
CA ALA A 10 -2.47 3.29 -5.91
C ALA A 10 -1.87 2.46 -4.77
N ASP A 11 -1.75 3.07 -3.60
CA ASP A 11 -1.24 2.43 -2.40
C ASP A 11 -2.22 2.62 -1.24
N HIS A 12 -2.35 1.65 -0.35
CA HIS A 12 -3.25 1.73 0.80
C HIS A 12 -2.59 2.55 1.93
N PHE A 13 -3.32 3.48 2.54
CA PHE A 13 -2.83 4.35 3.62
C PHE A 13 -3.98 4.95 4.44
N PRO A 14 -3.86 5.08 5.78
CA PRO A 14 -2.75 4.64 6.64
C PRO A 14 -2.74 3.15 6.90
N ASP A 15 -3.89 2.49 6.73
CA ASP A 15 -4.05 1.06 6.93
C ASP A 15 -3.64 0.28 5.67
N SER A 16 -3.10 -0.91 5.85
CA SER A 16 -2.90 -1.89 4.80
C SER A 16 -4.23 -2.47 4.29
N LYS A 17 -4.20 -3.03 3.08
CA LYS A 17 -5.36 -3.75 2.53
C LYS A 17 -5.90 -4.83 3.49
N ARG A 18 -5.00 -5.53 4.19
CA ARG A 18 -5.37 -6.56 5.16
C ARG A 18 -6.12 -5.96 6.35
N GLU A 19 -5.59 -4.90 6.93
CA GLU A 19 -6.20 -4.22 8.08
C GLU A 19 -7.59 -3.67 7.73
N LEU A 20 -7.76 -3.11 6.53
CA LEU A 20 -9.08 -2.66 6.05
C LEU A 20 -10.09 -3.80 5.96
N ILE A 21 -9.67 -4.95 5.41
CA ILE A 21 -10.51 -6.15 5.33
C ILE A 21 -10.84 -6.68 6.74
N GLU A 22 -9.87 -6.74 7.63
CA GLU A 22 -10.03 -7.22 9.03
C GLU A 22 -10.99 -6.31 9.83
N GLN A 23 -11.00 -5.01 9.53
CA GLN A 23 -11.93 -4.04 10.13
C GLN A 23 -13.32 -4.02 9.46
N GLY A 24 -13.53 -4.79 8.38
CA GLY A 24 -14.78 -4.79 7.62
C GLY A 24 -15.02 -3.52 6.79
N LEU A 25 -13.94 -2.81 6.45
CA LEU A 25 -13.96 -1.56 5.69
C LEU A 25 -13.73 -1.84 4.20
N ASP A 26 -14.18 -0.93 3.34
CA ASP A 26 -13.92 -1.06 1.90
C ASP A 26 -12.43 -0.80 1.61
N SER A 27 -11.70 -1.86 1.27
CA SER A 27 -10.29 -1.76 0.91
C SER A 27 -10.03 -0.99 -0.38
N ASN A 28 -11.04 -0.76 -1.22
CA ASN A 28 -10.91 0.02 -2.46
C ASN A 28 -11.41 1.47 -2.30
N ASP A 29 -11.76 1.87 -1.08
CA ASP A 29 -12.15 3.26 -0.78
C ASP A 29 -10.99 4.21 -1.11
N PRO A 30 -11.16 5.14 -2.08
CA PRO A 30 -10.10 6.06 -2.46
C PRO A 30 -9.69 7.01 -1.32
N GLU A 31 -10.54 7.23 -0.31
CA GLU A 31 -10.18 8.03 0.88
C GLU A 31 -9.15 7.34 1.78
N ARG A 32 -9.00 6.01 1.61
CA ARG A 32 -8.01 5.17 2.33
C ARG A 32 -6.84 4.78 1.44
N GLY A 33 -6.67 5.50 0.33
CA GLY A 33 -5.59 5.33 -0.60
C GLY A 33 -4.70 6.56 -0.71
N ARG A 34 -3.50 6.37 -1.23
CA ARG A 34 -2.60 7.44 -1.67
C ARG A 34 -2.03 7.09 -3.04
N GLY A 35 -1.81 8.09 -3.88
CA GLY A 35 -1.12 7.90 -5.16
C GLY A 35 0.39 7.98 -5.01
N LEU A 36 1.14 6.97 -5.43
CA LEU A 36 2.60 6.96 -5.44
C LEU A 36 3.17 6.78 -6.85
N CYS A 37 4.38 7.28 -7.07
CA CYS A 37 5.17 6.86 -8.22
C CYS A 37 5.76 5.48 -7.97
N HIS A 38 6.16 4.80 -9.05
CA HIS A 38 6.66 3.42 -8.98
C HIS A 38 7.78 3.19 -7.95
N THR A 39 8.77 4.10 -7.89
CA THR A 39 9.89 3.99 -6.96
C THR A 39 9.45 4.17 -5.50
N CYS A 40 8.57 5.14 -5.22
CA CYS A 40 8.06 5.35 -3.87
C CYS A 40 7.13 4.23 -3.42
N HIS A 41 6.29 3.72 -4.32
CA HIS A 41 5.41 2.59 -4.05
C HIS A 41 6.21 1.33 -3.70
N SER A 42 7.18 0.97 -4.55
CA SER A 42 8.06 -0.18 -4.30
C SER A 42 8.80 -0.08 -2.97
N GLN A 43 9.27 1.11 -2.59
CA GLN A 43 9.88 1.35 -1.28
C GLN A 43 8.88 1.22 -0.13
N ALA A 44 7.67 1.77 -0.26
CA ALA A 44 6.63 1.63 0.76
C ALA A 44 6.31 0.15 1.01
N THR A 45 6.02 -0.61 -0.05
CA THR A 45 5.74 -2.05 0.05
C THR A 45 6.92 -2.84 0.62
N ALA A 46 8.17 -2.48 0.30
CA ALA A 46 9.35 -3.17 0.83
C ALA A 46 9.58 -2.90 2.32
N ASN A 47 9.33 -1.66 2.76
CA ASN A 47 9.60 -1.21 4.13
C ASN A 47 8.46 -1.51 5.10
N ASP A 48 7.22 -1.59 4.62
CA ASP A 48 6.05 -1.91 5.44
C ASP A 48 5.78 -3.42 5.45
N PRO A 49 5.98 -4.12 6.58
CA PRO A 49 5.71 -5.54 6.69
C PRO A 49 4.27 -5.93 6.37
N THR A 50 3.29 -5.05 6.65
CA THR A 50 1.86 -5.31 6.46
C THR A 50 1.44 -5.26 5.00
N GLN A 51 2.24 -4.58 4.16
CA GLN A 51 2.01 -4.44 2.72
C GLN A 51 2.77 -5.48 1.88
N ARG A 52 3.72 -6.22 2.46
CA ARG A 52 4.49 -7.25 1.73
C ARG A 52 3.61 -8.44 1.35
N GLY A 53 3.71 -8.86 0.08
CA GLY A 53 3.08 -10.09 -0.40
C GLY A 53 3.70 -11.33 0.25
N GLY A 54 2.85 -12.27 0.67
CA GLY A 54 3.25 -13.46 1.43
C GLY A 54 3.58 -14.71 0.62
N TRP A 55 3.67 -14.65 -0.72
CA TRP A 55 3.81 -15.84 -1.59
C TRP A 55 4.98 -16.77 -1.19
N ASN A 56 6.08 -16.21 -0.66
CA ASN A 56 7.23 -16.98 -0.17
C ASN A 56 7.57 -16.65 1.30
N ALA A 57 6.58 -16.23 2.10
CA ALA A 57 6.75 -16.19 3.54
C ALA A 57 6.80 -17.64 4.05
N ARG A 58 8.00 -18.16 4.30
CA ARG A 58 8.18 -19.46 4.95
C ARG A 58 8.12 -19.27 6.45
N GLU A 59 7.25 -20.04 7.11
CA GLU A 59 7.13 -20.13 8.57
C GLU A 59 8.33 -20.86 9.20
#